data_AF-A0A016UA98-F1
#
_entry.id   AF-A0A016UA98-F1
#
_cell.length_a   1.000
_cell.length_b   1.000
_cell.length_c   1.000
_cell.angle_alpha   90.00
_cell.angle_beta   90.00
_cell.angle_gamma   90.00
#
_symmetry.space_group_name_H-M   'P 1'
#
loop_
_entity.id
_entity.type
_entity.pdbx_description
1 polymer ?
#
loop_
_entity_poly.entity_id
_entity_poly.type
_entity_poly.pdbx_seq_one_letter_code
_entity_poly.pdbx_strand_id
1 'polypeptide(L)'
;MRSTILGKAAGVQLFFIVAIEATSFGCRNTLISDEWRKAVLDFHNRNRQRVAEGKQRTGSPGTVMKAATKMYYLNWDCDIENNAFLSSCNGQMPIPLDYGVNKGTFKMNKKCNINDNTMAVLKGWWDQATAADLSQNSKFDETKQKEFGAMAYGEAKGFACSYSNCGGSTGELLCLYSAKAQAAPNNPLYTEGNVCADCPADDPCTSFLCTPKTYTVDENANPQPMCNAPGNPGVDGMTHDMQITAMDMANYYRNLVATGWAQDKKDYAPPAKNMNALEYDCDTAGVGAKVEAAKCTAASYTPTPGYVLSSYKAKLDIPRVEVLRKVWRFDIQPLLDIVCYTLVLIRTSSN
;
A
#
# COMPACT_ATOMS: atom_id res chain seq x y z
N MET A 1 -22.99 -37.68 -67.91
CA MET A 1 -22.10 -36.88 -67.03
C MET A 1 -22.98 -36.05 -66.11
N ARG A 2 -23.15 -36.46 -64.85
CA ARG A 2 -23.80 -35.66 -63.80
C ARG A 2 -22.68 -35.11 -62.92
N SER A 3 -22.47 -33.79 -62.98
CA SER A 3 -21.44 -33.10 -62.20
C SER A 3 -22.07 -32.56 -60.91
N THR A 4 -21.63 -33.08 -59.77
CA THR A 4 -22.06 -32.68 -58.43
C THR A 4 -21.17 -31.54 -57.95
N ILE A 5 -21.72 -30.34 -57.80
CA ILE A 5 -21.01 -29.21 -57.18
C ILE A 5 -21.28 -29.26 -55.67
N LEU A 6 -20.29 -29.71 -54.90
CA LEU A 6 -20.27 -29.57 -53.43
C LEU A 6 -19.94 -28.11 -53.08
N GLY A 7 -20.94 -27.33 -52.66
CA GLY A 7 -20.74 -26.03 -52.05
C GLY A 7 -20.20 -26.18 -50.62
N LYS A 8 -18.96 -25.75 -50.38
CA LYS A 8 -18.38 -25.67 -49.03
C LYS A 8 -18.94 -24.42 -48.34
N ALA A 9 -19.79 -24.59 -47.33
CA ALA A 9 -20.16 -23.53 -46.41
C ALA A 9 -19.02 -23.30 -45.42
N ALA A 10 -18.34 -22.16 -45.53
CA ALA A 10 -17.36 -21.71 -44.53
C ALA A 10 -18.11 -20.91 -43.45
N GLY A 11 -18.35 -21.54 -42.30
CA GLY A 11 -18.88 -20.85 -41.12
C GLY A 11 -17.80 -19.96 -40.51
N VAL A 12 -18.01 -18.65 -40.54
CA VAL A 12 -17.16 -17.68 -39.83
C VAL A 12 -17.50 -17.77 -38.34
N GLN A 13 -16.64 -18.43 -37.58
CA GLN A 13 -16.74 -18.45 -36.11
C GLN A 13 -16.29 -17.10 -35.58
N LEU A 14 -17.24 -16.24 -35.20
CA LEU A 14 -16.99 -15.01 -34.48
C LEU A 14 -16.46 -15.36 -33.08
N PHE A 15 -15.15 -15.21 -32.86
CA PHE A 15 -14.57 -15.22 -31.53
C PHE A 15 -14.85 -13.86 -30.88
N PHE A 16 -15.81 -13.82 -29.96
CA PHE A 16 -15.93 -12.70 -29.02
C PHE A 16 -14.71 -12.73 -28.08
N ILE A 17 -13.72 -11.91 -28.38
CA ILE A 17 -12.62 -11.62 -27.45
C ILE A 17 -13.22 -10.70 -26.37
N VAL A 18 -13.61 -11.28 -25.24
CA VAL A 18 -13.88 -10.49 -24.03
C VAL A 18 -12.51 -10.00 -23.56
N ALA A 19 -12.20 -8.73 -23.81
CA ALA A 19 -11.08 -8.07 -23.16
C ALA A 19 -11.41 -8.01 -21.66
N ILE A 20 -10.80 -8.90 -20.88
CA ILE A 20 -10.76 -8.77 -19.43
C ILE A 20 -9.79 -7.61 -19.18
N GLU A 21 -10.31 -6.40 -18.99
CA GLU A 21 -9.49 -5.31 -18.47
C GLU A 21 -8.97 -5.76 -17.10
N ALA A 22 -7.66 -5.97 -17.01
CA ALA A 22 -7.04 -6.23 -15.72
C ALA A 22 -7.35 -5.03 -14.82
N THR A 23 -7.99 -5.27 -13.68
CA THR A 23 -8.21 -4.24 -12.65
C THR A 23 -6.85 -3.66 -12.28
N SER A 24 -6.58 -2.44 -12.72
CA SER A 24 -5.38 -1.72 -12.32
C SER A 24 -5.64 -1.10 -10.95
N PHE A 25 -4.85 -1.50 -9.95
CA PHE A 25 -4.96 -0.93 -8.61
C PHE A 25 -4.24 0.42 -8.51
N GLY A 26 -3.31 0.71 -9.43
CA GLY A 26 -2.57 1.97 -9.45
C GLY A 26 -1.62 2.16 -8.26
N CYS A 27 -1.30 1.08 -7.53
CA CYS A 27 -0.43 1.15 -6.36
C CYS A 27 1.04 1.29 -6.74
N ARG A 28 1.80 1.95 -5.85
CA ARG A 28 3.18 2.38 -6.12
C ARG A 28 4.18 1.24 -6.10
N ASN A 29 3.93 0.20 -5.32
CA ASN A 29 4.84 -0.95 -5.20
C ASN A 29 4.70 -1.87 -6.42
N THR A 30 5.58 -1.71 -7.40
CA THR A 30 5.59 -2.51 -8.62
C THR A 30 6.08 -3.95 -8.42
N LEU A 31 6.63 -4.29 -7.23
CA LEU A 31 7.04 -5.65 -6.90
C LEU A 31 5.86 -6.53 -6.45
N ILE A 32 4.73 -5.91 -6.14
CA ILE A 32 3.47 -6.57 -5.83
C ILE A 32 2.59 -6.45 -7.07
N SER A 33 2.06 -7.57 -7.55
CA SER A 33 1.26 -7.59 -8.78
C SER A 33 -0.22 -7.31 -8.51
N ASP A 34 -0.91 -6.71 -9.47
CA ASP A 34 -2.34 -6.42 -9.38
C ASP A 34 -3.18 -7.71 -9.32
N GLU A 35 -2.71 -8.79 -9.91
CA GLU A 35 -3.33 -10.11 -9.78
C GLU A 35 -3.28 -10.63 -8.34
N TRP A 36 -2.16 -10.43 -7.66
CA TRP A 36 -2.02 -10.79 -6.24
C TRP A 36 -2.96 -9.93 -5.37
N ARG A 37 -2.97 -8.60 -5.58
CA ARG A 37 -3.88 -7.67 -4.86
C ARG A 37 -5.33 -8.11 -5.02
N LYS A 38 -5.73 -8.40 -6.26
CA LYS A 38 -7.07 -8.91 -6.58
C LYS A 38 -7.38 -10.23 -5.87
N ALA A 39 -6.47 -11.19 -5.91
CA ALA A 39 -6.68 -12.49 -5.26
C ALA A 39 -6.92 -12.34 -3.75
N VAL A 40 -6.14 -11.48 -3.09
CA VAL A 40 -6.27 -11.18 -1.66
C VAL A 40 -7.58 -10.44 -1.38
N LEU A 41 -7.91 -9.38 -2.12
CA LEU A 41 -9.14 -8.61 -1.95
C LEU A 41 -10.38 -9.49 -2.14
N ASP A 42 -10.40 -10.27 -3.22
CA ASP A 42 -11.50 -11.18 -3.54
C ASP A 42 -11.65 -12.27 -2.47
N PHE A 43 -10.55 -12.77 -1.90
CA PHE A 43 -10.59 -13.72 -0.79
C PHE A 43 -11.34 -13.12 0.41
N HIS A 44 -11.00 -11.89 0.80
CA HIS A 44 -11.63 -11.23 1.95
C HIS A 44 -13.10 -10.95 1.67
N ASN A 45 -13.42 -10.32 0.55
CA ASN A 45 -14.79 -9.91 0.24
C ASN A 45 -15.73 -11.10 0.02
N ARG A 46 -15.29 -12.21 -0.62
CA ARG A 46 -16.11 -13.44 -0.71
C ARG A 46 -16.43 -14.05 0.65
N ASN A 47 -15.49 -13.97 1.59
CA ASN A 47 -15.65 -14.50 2.93
C ASN A 47 -16.53 -13.59 3.81
N ARG A 48 -16.36 -12.26 3.71
CA ARG A 48 -17.25 -11.27 4.34
C ARG A 48 -18.69 -11.39 3.81
N GLN A 49 -18.86 -11.58 2.51
CA GLN A 49 -20.16 -11.88 1.92
C GLN A 49 -20.80 -13.13 2.57
N ARG A 50 -20.03 -14.22 2.74
CA ARG A 50 -20.53 -15.44 3.39
C ARG A 50 -20.98 -15.20 4.83
N VAL A 51 -20.30 -14.34 5.57
CA VAL A 51 -20.71 -13.91 6.92
C VAL A 51 -21.98 -13.08 6.84
N ALA A 52 -22.03 -12.07 5.97
CA ALA A 52 -23.18 -11.19 5.81
C ALA A 52 -24.47 -11.96 5.49
N GLU A 53 -24.37 -12.99 4.64
CA GLU A 53 -25.48 -13.89 4.29
C GLU A 53 -25.90 -14.88 5.40
N GLY A 54 -25.17 -14.94 6.52
CA GLY A 54 -25.40 -15.91 7.58
C GLY A 54 -25.06 -17.35 7.17
N LYS A 55 -24.05 -17.54 6.33
CA LYS A 55 -23.63 -18.85 5.79
C LYS A 55 -22.28 -19.33 6.32
N GLN A 56 -21.56 -18.49 7.06
CA GLN A 56 -20.25 -18.83 7.61
C GLN A 56 -20.41 -19.81 8.77
N ARG A 57 -19.78 -20.99 8.68
CA ARG A 57 -19.75 -21.97 9.78
C ARG A 57 -18.97 -21.43 10.97
N THR A 58 -19.37 -21.88 12.16
CA THR A 58 -18.74 -21.51 13.43
C THR A 58 -18.47 -22.75 14.29
N GLY A 59 -18.03 -22.58 15.54
CA GLY A 59 -17.51 -23.67 16.38
C GLY A 59 -18.52 -24.77 16.71
N SER A 60 -19.82 -24.44 16.77
CA SER A 60 -20.86 -25.44 17.02
C SER A 60 -21.18 -26.25 15.75
N PRO A 61 -21.14 -27.60 15.78
CA PRO A 61 -21.40 -28.45 14.61
C PRO A 61 -22.74 -28.15 13.93
N GLY A 62 -22.71 -27.99 12.60
CA GLY A 62 -23.91 -27.74 11.80
C GLY A 62 -24.50 -26.33 11.95
N THR A 63 -23.90 -25.46 12.76
CA THR A 63 -24.37 -24.08 12.95
C THR A 63 -23.60 -23.09 12.09
N VAL A 64 -24.21 -21.93 11.88
CA VAL A 64 -23.66 -20.80 11.13
C VAL A 64 -23.80 -19.52 11.95
N MET A 65 -22.95 -18.55 11.63
CA MET A 65 -23.05 -17.18 12.14
C MET A 65 -24.34 -16.52 11.64
N LYS A 66 -24.90 -15.61 12.43
CA LYS A 66 -26.08 -14.84 12.03
C LYS A 66 -25.76 -13.85 10.90
N ALA A 67 -26.76 -13.51 10.09
CA ALA A 67 -26.61 -12.50 9.04
C ALA A 67 -26.29 -11.11 9.60
N ALA A 68 -25.64 -10.28 8.79
CA ALA A 68 -25.22 -8.93 9.16
C ALA A 68 -26.15 -7.87 8.55
N THR A 69 -26.64 -6.91 9.35
CA THR A 69 -27.38 -5.76 8.80
C THR A 69 -26.51 -4.85 7.96
N LYS A 70 -25.23 -4.78 8.30
CA LYS A 70 -24.22 -3.94 7.63
C LYS A 70 -22.86 -4.64 7.68
N MET A 71 -22.33 -4.90 6.50
CA MET A 71 -20.98 -5.43 6.28
C MET A 71 -20.40 -4.70 5.08
N TYR A 72 -19.39 -3.86 5.27
CA TYR A 72 -18.81 -3.13 4.15
C TYR A 72 -17.97 -4.03 3.23
N TYR A 73 -18.04 -3.75 1.94
CA TYR A 73 -17.03 -4.19 0.98
C TYR A 73 -15.70 -3.54 1.34
N LEU A 74 -14.64 -4.34 1.42
CA LEU A 74 -13.28 -3.83 1.59
C LEU A 74 -12.77 -3.31 0.25
N ASN A 75 -12.23 -2.10 0.25
CA ASN A 75 -11.63 -1.43 -0.90
C ASN A 75 -10.12 -1.46 -0.74
N TRP A 76 -9.40 -1.81 -1.81
CA TRP A 76 -7.95 -1.80 -1.78
C TRP A 76 -7.42 -0.38 -1.72
N ASP A 77 -6.60 -0.09 -0.72
CA ASP A 77 -6.02 1.23 -0.52
C ASP A 77 -4.49 1.16 -0.61
N CYS A 78 -3.93 1.86 -1.59
CA CYS A 78 -2.49 1.82 -1.87
C CYS A 78 -1.65 2.48 -0.79
N ASP A 79 -2.19 3.43 -0.02
CA ASP A 79 -1.45 4.04 1.09
C ASP A 79 -1.44 3.10 2.31
N ILE A 80 -2.54 2.37 2.55
CA ILE A 80 -2.57 1.25 3.51
C ILE A 80 -1.57 0.16 3.10
N GLU A 81 -1.47 -0.18 1.81
CA GLU A 81 -0.49 -1.15 1.30
C GLU A 81 0.95 -0.70 1.58
N ASN A 82 1.25 0.58 1.31
CA ASN A 82 2.58 1.14 1.51
C ASN A 82 2.96 1.12 3.00
N ASN A 83 2.02 1.47 3.88
CA ASN A 83 2.25 1.34 5.32
C ASN A 83 2.51 -0.11 5.73
N ALA A 84 1.72 -1.07 5.24
CA ALA A 84 1.94 -2.49 5.50
C ALA A 84 3.32 -2.96 5.00
N PHE A 85 3.78 -2.46 3.85
CA PHE A 85 5.12 -2.76 3.34
C PHE A 85 6.20 -2.24 4.30
N LEU A 86 6.15 -0.96 4.65
CA LEU A 86 7.15 -0.31 5.49
C LEU A 86 7.12 -0.74 6.96
N SER A 87 6.01 -1.31 7.42
CA SER A 87 5.84 -1.86 8.78
C SER A 87 6.23 -3.35 8.88
N SER A 88 6.40 -4.02 7.74
CA SER A 88 6.78 -5.44 7.72
C SER A 88 8.25 -5.67 8.08
N CYS A 89 8.60 -6.89 8.49
CA CYS A 89 10.01 -7.30 8.73
C CYS A 89 10.77 -6.43 9.75
N ASN A 90 10.15 -6.07 10.87
CA ASN A 90 10.66 -5.15 11.91
C ASN A 90 10.70 -3.67 11.48
N GLY A 91 9.97 -3.33 10.42
CA GLY A 91 9.69 -1.95 10.07
C GLY A 91 9.13 -1.14 11.24
N GLN A 92 9.55 0.12 11.34
CA GLN A 92 9.19 1.01 12.45
C GLN A 92 8.09 2.01 12.06
N MET A 93 7.45 1.82 10.90
CA MET A 93 6.38 2.72 10.50
C MET A 93 5.18 2.58 11.44
N PRO A 94 4.69 3.68 12.03
CA PRO A 94 3.53 3.64 12.89
C PRO A 94 2.29 3.18 12.10
N ILE A 95 1.61 2.17 12.64
CA ILE A 95 0.26 1.78 12.22
C ILE A 95 -0.73 2.52 13.13
N PRO A 96 -1.78 3.17 12.58
CA PRO A 96 -2.78 3.84 13.40
C PRO A 96 -3.41 2.90 14.43
N LEU A 97 -3.63 3.39 15.64
CA LEU A 97 -4.05 2.55 16.76
C LEU A 97 -5.42 1.91 16.56
N ASP A 98 -6.29 2.52 15.77
CA ASP A 98 -7.65 2.10 15.45
C ASP A 98 -7.73 1.13 14.26
N TYR A 99 -6.61 0.76 13.66
CA TYR A 99 -6.57 -0.20 12.55
C TYR A 99 -6.55 -1.64 13.03
N GLY A 100 -7.24 -2.50 12.30
CA GLY A 100 -7.08 -3.95 12.41
C GLY A 100 -5.73 -4.37 11.80
N VAL A 101 -5.07 -5.36 12.41
CA VAL A 101 -3.75 -5.82 11.95
C VAL A 101 -3.68 -7.34 12.00
N ASN A 102 -3.42 -7.95 10.85
CA ASN A 102 -3.06 -9.37 10.76
C ASN A 102 -1.65 -9.52 10.21
N LYS A 103 -0.85 -10.34 10.89
CA LYS A 103 0.53 -10.64 10.52
C LYS A 103 0.73 -12.14 10.46
N GLY A 104 1.40 -12.61 9.42
CA GLY A 104 1.65 -14.02 9.19
C GLY A 104 2.99 -14.22 8.50
N THR A 105 3.58 -15.39 8.67
CA THR A 105 4.85 -15.74 8.04
C THR A 105 4.69 -16.93 7.12
N PHE A 106 5.51 -16.98 6.09
CA PHE A 106 5.56 -18.09 5.14
C PHE A 106 6.98 -18.28 4.61
N LYS A 107 7.26 -19.44 4.03
CA LYS A 107 8.58 -19.71 3.43
C LYS A 107 8.64 -19.17 2.01
N MET A 108 9.59 -18.28 1.75
CA MET A 108 9.99 -17.86 0.40
C MET A 108 10.99 -18.87 -0.16
N ASN A 109 10.50 -19.76 -1.02
CA ASN A 109 11.33 -20.72 -1.75
C ASN A 109 11.83 -20.12 -3.08
N LYS A 110 12.84 -20.75 -3.70
CA LYS A 110 13.41 -20.31 -4.99
C LYS A 110 12.40 -20.22 -6.15
N LYS A 111 11.20 -20.80 -5.99
CA LYS A 111 10.13 -20.76 -7.00
C LYS A 111 9.09 -19.64 -6.75
N CYS A 112 9.28 -18.80 -5.73
CA CYS A 112 8.43 -17.65 -5.36
C CYS A 112 6.93 -17.85 -5.66
N ASN A 113 6.32 -18.89 -5.08
CA ASN A 113 4.88 -19.09 -5.20
C ASN A 113 4.11 -18.24 -4.18
N ILE A 114 4.19 -16.92 -4.36
CA ILE A 114 3.67 -15.96 -3.39
C ILE A 114 2.14 -16.04 -3.25
N ASN A 115 1.43 -16.34 -4.34
CA ASN A 115 -0.02 -16.51 -4.33
C ASN A 115 -0.44 -17.67 -3.43
N ASP A 116 0.10 -18.87 -3.63
CA ASP A 116 -0.30 -20.04 -2.84
C ASP A 116 0.10 -19.88 -1.37
N ASN A 117 1.30 -19.34 -1.11
CA ASN A 117 1.75 -19.04 0.24
C ASN A 117 0.81 -18.05 0.96
N THR A 118 0.43 -16.97 0.27
CA THR A 118 -0.50 -15.97 0.81
C THR A 118 -1.86 -16.59 1.08
N MET A 119 -2.42 -17.34 0.13
CA MET A 119 -3.73 -17.98 0.28
C MET A 119 -3.73 -19.01 1.42
N ALA A 120 -2.63 -19.72 1.64
CA ALA A 120 -2.50 -20.63 2.78
C ALA A 120 -2.57 -19.88 4.12
N VAL A 121 -1.89 -18.73 4.24
CA VAL A 121 -1.94 -17.88 5.44
C VAL A 121 -3.36 -17.32 5.65
N LEU A 122 -3.97 -16.73 4.61
CA LEU A 122 -5.33 -16.18 4.68
C LEU A 122 -6.38 -17.23 5.04
N LYS A 123 -6.26 -18.44 4.49
CA LYS A 123 -7.12 -19.57 4.84
C LYS A 123 -6.94 -19.96 6.30
N GLY A 124 -5.70 -20.03 6.79
CA GLY A 124 -5.43 -20.33 8.21
C GLY A 124 -6.05 -19.31 9.16
N TRP A 125 -5.97 -18.01 8.83
CA TRP A 125 -6.64 -16.96 9.59
C TRP A 125 -8.16 -17.11 9.57
N TRP A 126 -8.75 -17.34 8.38
CA TRP A 126 -10.19 -17.47 8.25
C TRP A 126 -10.74 -18.74 8.93
N ASP A 127 -9.96 -19.83 8.93
CA ASP A 127 -10.33 -21.11 9.57
C ASP A 127 -10.51 -20.96 11.10
N GLN A 128 -10.02 -19.88 11.72
CA GLN A 128 -10.30 -19.57 13.13
C GLN A 128 -11.78 -19.29 13.41
N ALA A 129 -12.62 -19.06 12.40
CA ALA A 129 -14.07 -18.88 12.55
C ALA A 129 -14.75 -20.00 13.37
N THR A 130 -14.15 -21.19 13.41
CA THR A 130 -14.66 -22.37 14.14
C THR A 130 -13.98 -22.61 15.50
N ALA A 131 -13.01 -21.78 15.90
CA ALA A 131 -12.30 -21.93 17.17
C ALA A 131 -13.14 -21.52 18.40
N ALA A 132 -14.21 -20.76 18.19
CA ALA A 132 -15.27 -20.48 19.16
C ALA A 132 -16.63 -20.38 18.44
N ASP A 133 -17.72 -20.57 19.18
CA ASP A 133 -19.08 -20.52 18.63
C ASP A 133 -19.64 -19.09 18.61
N LEU A 134 -20.05 -18.65 17.43
CA LEU A 134 -20.61 -17.35 17.09
C LEU A 134 -22.06 -17.46 16.59
N SER A 135 -22.71 -18.61 16.82
CA SER A 135 -24.10 -18.86 16.41
C SER A 135 -25.10 -18.06 17.26
N GLN A 136 -24.77 -17.85 18.54
CA GLN A 136 -25.63 -17.13 19.48
C GLN A 136 -25.50 -15.61 19.35
N ASN A 137 -24.29 -15.13 19.07
CA ASN A 137 -24.00 -13.73 18.83
C ASN A 137 -22.69 -13.55 18.04
N SER A 138 -22.49 -12.39 17.43
CA SER A 138 -21.32 -12.04 16.63
C SER A 138 -20.07 -11.66 17.44
N LYS A 139 -20.02 -11.93 18.76
CA LYS A 139 -18.87 -11.56 19.62
C LYS A 139 -17.76 -12.60 19.50
N PHE A 140 -16.63 -12.21 18.93
CA PHE A 140 -15.50 -13.13 18.71
C PHE A 140 -14.66 -13.34 19.97
N ASP A 141 -13.97 -14.47 20.05
CA ASP A 141 -12.96 -14.71 21.07
C ASP A 141 -11.60 -14.21 20.54
N GLU A 142 -11.15 -13.02 20.96
CA GLU A 142 -9.88 -12.45 20.49
C GLU A 142 -8.68 -13.37 20.75
N THR A 143 -8.73 -14.23 21.77
CA THR A 143 -7.63 -15.16 22.06
C THR A 143 -7.54 -16.33 21.08
N LYS A 144 -8.64 -16.64 20.38
CA LYS A 144 -8.75 -17.79 19.46
C LYS A 144 -9.03 -17.41 18.02
N GLN A 145 -9.57 -16.22 17.80
CA GLN A 145 -10.15 -15.75 16.55
C GLN A 145 -9.65 -14.36 16.18
N LYS A 146 -8.46 -13.95 16.68
CA LYS A 146 -7.89 -12.62 16.46
C LYS A 146 -7.86 -12.26 14.97
N GLU A 147 -7.24 -13.12 14.16
CA GLU A 147 -7.05 -12.84 12.74
C GLU A 147 -8.36 -12.94 11.96
N PHE A 148 -9.21 -13.91 12.28
CA PHE A 148 -10.57 -13.97 11.74
C PHE A 148 -11.36 -12.70 12.06
N GLY A 149 -11.24 -12.20 13.29
CA GLY A 149 -11.96 -11.02 13.75
C GLY A 149 -11.61 -9.77 12.96
N ALA A 150 -10.32 -9.55 12.66
CA ALA A 150 -9.90 -8.44 11.79
C ALA A 150 -10.47 -8.57 10.36
N MET A 151 -10.45 -9.79 9.79
CA MET A 151 -10.96 -10.02 8.42
C MET A 151 -12.48 -9.83 8.32
N ALA A 152 -13.22 -10.23 9.36
CA ALA A 152 -14.68 -10.25 9.39
C ALA A 152 -15.31 -8.97 9.98
N TYR A 153 -14.53 -8.00 10.45
CA TYR A 153 -15.05 -6.81 11.11
C TYR A 153 -15.85 -5.91 10.15
N GLY A 154 -17.13 -5.71 10.43
CA GLY A 154 -18.12 -5.15 9.51
C GLY A 154 -17.93 -3.68 9.18
N GLU A 155 -17.27 -2.90 10.04
CA GLU A 155 -17.07 -1.46 9.87
C GLU A 155 -15.83 -1.09 9.03
N ALA A 156 -14.89 -2.03 8.83
CA ALA A 156 -13.72 -1.76 7.99
C ALA A 156 -14.13 -1.56 6.53
N LYS A 157 -13.62 -0.49 5.90
CA LYS A 157 -13.88 -0.12 4.49
C LYS A 157 -12.61 -0.09 3.65
N GLY A 158 -11.53 0.44 4.22
CA GLY A 158 -10.20 0.46 3.63
C GLY A 158 -9.41 -0.78 4.06
N PHE A 159 -8.67 -1.34 3.13
CA PHE A 159 -7.92 -2.56 3.37
C PHE A 159 -6.77 -2.67 2.38
N ALA A 160 -5.64 -3.18 2.83
CA ALA A 160 -4.63 -3.71 1.92
C ALA A 160 -3.70 -4.65 2.67
N CYS A 161 -2.97 -5.45 1.90
CA CYS A 161 -1.89 -6.27 2.42
C CYS A 161 -0.62 -5.97 1.64
N SER A 162 0.52 -6.20 2.29
CA SER A 162 1.82 -6.27 1.64
C SER A 162 2.56 -7.52 2.08
N TYR A 163 3.48 -7.99 1.23
CA TYR A 163 4.40 -9.06 1.59
C TYR A 163 5.85 -8.62 1.39
N SER A 164 6.72 -9.10 2.26
CA SER A 164 8.14 -8.76 2.24
C SER A 164 9.02 -9.96 2.57
N ASN A 165 10.25 -9.94 2.05
CA ASN A 165 11.29 -10.91 2.43
C ASN A 165 12.07 -10.36 3.63
N CYS A 166 11.96 -11.01 4.78
CA CYS A 166 12.62 -10.61 6.02
C CYS A 166 14.03 -11.20 6.17
N GLY A 167 14.63 -11.68 5.07
CA GLY A 167 15.94 -12.30 5.03
C GLY A 167 15.87 -13.81 4.83
N GLY A 168 16.85 -14.33 4.09
CA GLY A 168 16.94 -15.76 3.77
C GLY A 168 15.70 -16.26 3.03
N SER A 169 14.96 -17.16 3.67
CA SER A 169 13.73 -17.77 3.12
C SER A 169 12.47 -17.40 3.92
N THR A 170 12.53 -16.36 4.75
CA THR A 170 11.41 -15.94 5.60
C THR A 170 10.65 -14.81 4.93
N GLY A 171 9.41 -15.10 4.51
CA GLY A 171 8.45 -14.10 4.07
C GLY A 171 7.50 -13.71 5.20
N GLU A 172 7.03 -12.47 5.17
CA GLU A 172 6.00 -11.94 6.04
C GLU A 172 4.86 -11.36 5.19
N LEU A 173 3.62 -11.66 5.59
CA LEU A 173 2.40 -11.04 5.11
C LEU A 173 1.86 -10.13 6.21
N LEU A 174 1.66 -8.86 5.90
CA LEU A 174 1.04 -7.89 6.81
C LEU A 174 -0.20 -7.30 6.12
N CYS A 175 -1.35 -7.42 6.77
CA CYS A 175 -2.62 -6.89 6.30
C CYS A 175 -3.15 -5.89 7.32
N LEU A 176 -3.58 -4.73 6.83
CA LEU A 176 -4.11 -3.64 7.62
C LEU A 176 -5.55 -3.35 7.18
N TYR A 177 -6.40 -3.03 8.16
CA TYR A 177 -7.82 -2.77 7.98
C TYR A 177 -8.14 -1.42 8.62
N SER A 178 -8.87 -0.54 7.92
CA SER A 178 -9.19 0.83 8.35
C SER A 178 -10.06 0.94 9.61
N ALA A 179 -10.35 -0.19 10.26
CA ALA A 179 -11.03 -0.24 11.54
C ALA A 179 -10.70 -1.57 12.23
N LYS A 180 -10.63 -1.54 13.56
CA LYS A 180 -10.53 -2.73 14.41
C LYS A 180 -11.80 -2.94 15.24
N ALA A 181 -12.12 -4.20 15.48
CA ALA A 181 -13.13 -4.54 16.48
C ALA A 181 -12.69 -4.04 17.86
N GLN A 182 -13.65 -3.52 18.63
CA GLN A 182 -13.37 -3.02 19.98
C GLN A 182 -12.98 -4.17 20.91
N ALA A 183 -12.22 -3.85 21.96
CA ALA A 183 -11.87 -4.82 22.99
C ALA A 183 -13.10 -5.31 23.76
N ALA A 184 -12.96 -6.44 24.46
CA ALA A 184 -13.97 -6.96 25.39
C ALA A 184 -14.50 -5.86 26.35
N PRO A 185 -15.77 -5.90 26.81
CA PRO A 185 -16.69 -7.04 26.79
C PRO A 185 -17.70 -7.07 25.63
N ASN A 186 -17.68 -6.07 24.74
CA ASN A 186 -18.62 -5.93 23.62
C ASN A 186 -17.84 -5.76 22.33
N ASN A 187 -17.27 -6.87 21.85
CA ASN A 187 -16.49 -6.97 20.62
C ASN A 187 -17.30 -7.65 19.48
N PRO A 188 -18.53 -7.22 19.14
CA PRO A 188 -19.24 -7.80 18.01
C PRO A 188 -18.48 -7.50 16.72
N LEU A 189 -18.41 -8.50 15.85
CA LEU A 189 -17.81 -8.34 14.53
C LEU A 189 -18.68 -7.44 13.64
N TYR A 190 -19.99 -7.46 13.83
CA TYR A 190 -20.98 -6.69 13.04
C TYR A 190 -22.33 -6.69 13.77
N THR A 191 -23.23 -5.82 13.31
CA THR A 191 -24.62 -5.78 13.78
C THR A 191 -25.44 -6.90 13.15
N GLU A 192 -26.07 -7.75 13.96
CA GLU A 192 -26.87 -8.88 13.51
C GLU A 192 -28.24 -8.46 12.99
N GLY A 193 -28.71 -9.07 11.90
CA GLY A 193 -30.08 -8.87 11.41
C GLY A 193 -30.23 -9.10 9.91
N ASN A 194 -31.26 -8.50 9.32
CA ASN A 194 -31.55 -8.66 7.89
C ASN A 194 -30.43 -8.08 7.04
N VAL A 195 -29.96 -8.85 6.07
CA VAL A 195 -28.86 -8.46 5.19
C VAL A 195 -29.09 -7.08 4.59
N CYS A 196 -28.09 -6.21 4.70
CA CYS A 196 -28.09 -4.85 4.17
C CYS A 196 -29.16 -3.90 4.74
N ALA A 197 -29.85 -4.25 5.84
CA ALA A 197 -30.86 -3.38 6.44
C ALA A 197 -30.30 -2.04 6.93
N ASP A 198 -29.01 -1.99 7.27
CA ASP A 198 -28.34 -0.80 7.80
C ASP A 198 -27.25 -0.27 6.84
N CYS A 199 -27.25 -0.67 5.56
CA CYS A 199 -26.35 -0.04 4.59
C CYS A 199 -26.69 1.46 4.44
N PRO A 200 -25.69 2.36 4.39
CA PRO A 200 -25.92 3.78 4.10
C PRO A 200 -26.69 3.97 2.79
N ALA A 201 -27.52 5.02 2.72
CA ALA A 201 -28.38 5.27 1.55
C ALA A 201 -27.59 5.41 0.22
N ASP A 202 -26.38 5.96 0.29
CA ASP A 202 -25.49 6.15 -0.87
C ASP A 202 -24.58 4.94 -1.17
N ASP A 203 -24.58 3.91 -0.30
CA ASP A 203 -23.74 2.72 -0.42
C ASP A 203 -24.62 1.51 -0.80
N PRO A 204 -24.80 1.22 -2.10
CA PRO A 204 -25.67 0.12 -2.53
C PRO A 204 -25.26 -1.23 -1.94
N CYS A 205 -26.27 -2.04 -1.60
CA CYS A 205 -26.09 -3.44 -1.26
C CYS A 205 -25.76 -4.24 -2.53
N THR A 206 -24.50 -4.60 -2.72
CA THR A 206 -24.03 -5.41 -3.85
C THR A 206 -23.44 -6.70 -3.32
N SER A 207 -23.94 -7.84 -3.79
CA SER A 207 -23.49 -9.17 -3.31
C SER A 207 -23.49 -9.26 -1.78
N PHE A 208 -24.56 -8.76 -1.14
CA PHE A 208 -24.78 -8.79 0.32
C PHE A 208 -23.81 -7.91 1.14
N LEU A 209 -23.04 -7.04 0.49
CA LEU A 209 -22.12 -6.10 1.10
C LEU A 209 -22.52 -4.66 0.80
N CYS A 210 -22.41 -3.79 1.80
CA CYS A 210 -22.56 -2.35 1.59
C CYS A 210 -21.34 -1.86 0.82
N THR A 211 -21.53 -1.48 -0.44
CA THR A 211 -20.44 -1.11 -1.35
C THR A 211 -20.45 0.40 -1.53
N PRO A 212 -19.42 1.13 -1.07
CA PRO A 212 -19.37 2.57 -1.25
C PRO A 212 -19.45 2.94 -2.72
N LYS A 213 -20.34 3.88 -3.08
CA LYS A 213 -20.42 4.40 -4.45
C LYS A 213 -19.09 5.04 -4.88
N THR A 214 -18.42 5.67 -3.93
CA THR A 214 -17.06 6.20 -4.06
C THR A 214 -16.29 5.86 -2.80
N TYR A 215 -15.17 5.15 -2.95
CA TYR A 215 -14.23 4.97 -1.85
C TYR A 215 -13.29 6.18 -1.78
N THR A 216 -13.24 6.81 -0.61
CA THR A 216 -12.23 7.84 -0.31
C THR A 216 -11.07 7.14 0.39
N VAL A 217 -9.85 7.36 -0.09
CA VAL A 217 -8.63 6.77 0.51
C VAL A 217 -8.50 7.17 1.98
N ASP A 218 -8.00 6.25 2.80
CA ASP A 218 -7.80 6.50 4.22
C ASP A 218 -6.43 7.13 4.47
N GLU A 219 -6.43 8.44 4.64
CA GLU A 219 -5.22 9.22 4.86
C GLU A 219 -4.53 8.93 6.20
N ASN A 220 -5.19 8.26 7.17
CA ASN A 220 -4.59 7.96 8.46
C ASN A 220 -3.47 6.92 8.35
N ALA A 221 -3.60 5.99 7.40
CA ALA A 221 -2.55 5.02 7.12
C ALA A 221 -1.41 5.59 6.30
N ASN A 222 -1.50 6.82 5.78
CA ASN A 222 -0.41 7.44 5.06
C ASN A 222 0.86 7.35 5.93
N PRO A 223 1.95 6.78 5.39
CA PRO A 223 3.22 6.77 6.09
C PRO A 223 3.53 8.19 6.56
N GLN A 224 3.69 8.36 7.86
CA GLN A 224 3.92 9.68 8.44
C GLN A 224 5.28 10.21 7.98
N PRO A 225 5.40 11.52 7.68
CA PRO A 225 6.68 12.12 7.35
C PRO A 225 7.76 11.74 8.38
N MET A 226 8.99 11.51 7.95
CA MET A 226 10.14 11.32 8.85
C MET A 226 10.30 12.53 9.78
N CYS A 227 10.06 13.73 9.24
CA CYS A 227 10.15 14.99 9.97
C CYS A 227 8.81 15.32 10.65
N ASN A 228 8.59 14.72 11.82
CA ASN A 228 7.45 14.99 12.68
C ASN A 228 7.87 15.75 13.94
N ALA A 229 7.14 16.82 14.25
CA ALA A 229 7.10 17.39 15.61
C ALA A 229 5.77 16.99 16.28
N PRO A 230 5.72 16.88 17.63
CA PRO A 230 4.44 16.72 18.33
C PRO A 230 3.48 17.85 17.92
N GLY A 231 2.37 17.49 17.28
CA GLY A 231 1.34 18.44 16.82
C GLY A 231 1.56 19.06 15.44
N ASN A 232 2.59 18.67 14.67
CA ASN A 232 2.75 19.10 13.28
C ASN A 232 3.43 18.03 12.40
N PRO A 233 2.67 17.25 11.61
CA PRO A 233 3.25 16.34 10.63
C PRO A 233 3.88 17.12 9.46
N GLY A 234 5.17 16.89 9.18
CA GLY A 234 5.86 17.52 8.04
C GLY A 234 6.39 18.93 8.32
N VAL A 235 7.33 19.06 9.27
CA VAL A 235 7.97 20.36 9.58
C VAL A 235 8.61 20.99 8.34
N ASP A 236 9.12 20.17 7.43
CA ASP A 236 9.70 20.54 6.13
C ASP A 236 8.65 20.69 4.99
N GLY A 237 7.37 20.43 5.27
CA GLY A 237 6.28 20.49 4.29
C GLY A 237 6.27 19.33 3.28
N MET A 238 7.02 18.26 3.56
CA MET A 238 7.08 17.07 2.70
C MET A 238 6.33 15.89 3.30
N THR A 239 5.79 15.04 2.42
CA THR A 239 5.25 13.74 2.82
C THR A 239 6.39 12.75 3.05
N HIS A 240 6.11 11.63 3.72
CA HIS A 240 7.09 10.55 3.87
C HIS A 240 7.69 10.10 2.53
N ASP A 241 6.84 9.89 1.51
CA ASP A 241 7.32 9.46 0.20
C ASP A 241 8.22 10.49 -0.47
N MET A 242 7.95 11.78 -0.27
CA MET A 242 8.81 12.84 -0.78
C MET A 242 10.18 12.81 -0.12
N GLN A 243 10.24 12.60 1.20
CA GLN A 243 11.48 12.52 1.96
C GLN A 243 12.31 11.28 1.59
N ILE A 244 11.67 10.11 1.53
CA ILE A 244 12.32 8.86 1.11
C ILE A 244 12.77 8.96 -0.35
N THR A 245 11.92 9.45 -1.26
CA THR A 245 12.31 9.62 -2.67
C THR A 245 13.52 10.54 -2.79
N ALA A 246 13.54 11.64 -2.04
CA ALA A 246 14.67 12.57 -2.04
C ALA A 246 15.98 11.90 -1.58
N MET A 247 15.96 11.17 -0.46
CA MET A 247 17.12 10.48 0.10
C MET A 247 17.59 9.32 -0.78
N ASP A 248 16.67 8.46 -1.22
CA ASP A 248 16.98 7.26 -2.00
C ASP A 248 17.55 7.62 -3.36
N MET A 249 17.00 8.64 -4.02
CA MET A 249 17.56 9.13 -5.28
C MET A 249 18.96 9.71 -5.10
N ALA A 250 19.21 10.47 -4.02
CA ALA A 250 20.55 10.96 -3.69
C ALA A 250 21.55 9.81 -3.53
N ASN A 251 21.19 8.82 -2.71
CA ASN A 251 22.02 7.66 -2.41
C ASN A 251 22.21 6.73 -3.61
N TYR A 252 21.20 6.60 -4.48
CA TYR A 252 21.31 5.87 -5.74
C TYR A 252 22.42 6.44 -6.63
N TYR A 253 22.41 7.77 -6.87
CA TYR A 253 23.45 8.40 -7.69
C TYR A 253 24.82 8.40 -7.00
N ARG A 254 24.87 8.58 -5.67
CA ARG A 254 26.12 8.42 -4.90
C ARG A 254 26.69 7.01 -5.04
N ASN A 255 25.85 5.98 -5.04
CA ASN A 255 26.28 4.60 -5.23
C ASN A 255 26.81 4.37 -6.66
N LEU A 256 26.12 4.90 -7.68
CA LEU A 256 26.62 4.85 -9.06
C LEU A 256 28.02 5.47 -9.18
N VAL A 257 28.24 6.65 -8.58
CA VAL A 257 29.55 7.29 -8.57
C VAL A 257 30.56 6.46 -7.77
N ALA A 258 30.19 6.02 -6.57
CA ALA A 258 31.08 5.27 -5.68
C ALA A 258 31.59 3.97 -6.30
N THR A 259 30.75 3.30 -7.08
CA THR A 259 31.06 2.03 -7.73
C THR A 259 31.69 2.19 -9.12
N GLY A 260 31.82 3.44 -9.60
CA GLY A 260 32.37 3.76 -10.93
C GLY A 260 31.45 3.43 -12.09
N TRP A 261 30.14 3.39 -11.87
CA TRP A 261 29.10 3.16 -12.89
C TRP A 261 28.40 4.45 -13.33
N ALA A 262 28.73 5.60 -12.73
CA ALA A 262 28.25 6.89 -13.18
C ALA A 262 28.99 7.30 -14.47
N GLN A 263 28.25 7.47 -15.57
CA GLN A 263 28.81 7.88 -16.85
C GLN A 263 29.19 9.38 -16.83
N ASP A 264 30.40 9.70 -17.27
CA ASP A 264 30.91 11.03 -17.59
C ASP A 264 30.96 11.23 -19.12
N LYS A 265 31.25 12.44 -19.61
CA LYS A 265 31.21 12.85 -21.03
C LYS A 265 31.93 11.91 -22.00
N LYS A 266 32.92 11.13 -21.55
CA LYS A 266 33.71 10.23 -22.40
C LYS A 266 34.00 8.86 -21.79
N ASP A 267 33.74 8.66 -20.51
CA ASP A 267 34.07 7.44 -19.75
C ASP A 267 33.19 7.36 -18.49
N TYR A 268 33.58 6.61 -17.46
CA TYR A 268 32.91 6.56 -16.17
C TYR A 268 33.68 7.30 -15.07
N ALA A 269 32.98 7.78 -14.06
CA ALA A 269 33.58 8.35 -12.85
C ALA A 269 34.46 7.29 -12.16
N PRO A 270 35.63 7.65 -11.60
CA PRO A 270 36.46 6.69 -10.87
C PRO A 270 35.76 6.24 -9.58
N PRO A 271 35.91 4.96 -9.17
CA PRO A 271 35.34 4.46 -7.92
C PRO A 271 35.81 5.27 -6.70
N ALA A 272 34.90 5.53 -5.76
CA ALA A 272 35.21 6.24 -4.54
C ALA A 272 35.63 5.26 -3.43
N LYS A 273 36.67 5.62 -2.66
CA LYS A 273 37.12 4.80 -1.52
C LYS A 273 36.20 4.92 -0.30
N ASN A 274 35.65 6.11 -0.05
CA ASN A 274 34.87 6.44 1.15
C ASN A 274 33.66 7.33 0.80
N MET A 275 32.64 6.76 0.15
CA MET A 275 31.38 7.48 -0.12
C MET A 275 30.33 7.11 0.92
N ASN A 276 30.13 7.96 1.93
CA ASN A 276 29.15 7.69 2.99
C ASN A 276 27.72 7.78 2.44
N ALA A 277 26.82 6.93 2.93
CA ALA A 277 25.39 7.09 2.68
C ALA A 277 24.88 8.37 3.37
N LEU A 278 23.95 9.06 2.71
CA LEU A 278 23.24 10.19 3.30
C LEU A 278 22.08 9.69 4.15
N GLU A 279 21.87 10.34 5.29
CA GLU A 279 20.68 10.22 6.11
C GLU A 279 19.81 11.47 5.96
N TYR A 280 18.51 11.33 6.23
CA TYR A 280 17.58 12.45 6.18
C TYR A 280 17.73 13.36 7.40
N ASP A 281 18.11 14.62 7.19
CA ASP A 281 18.27 15.61 8.27
C ASP A 281 17.04 16.53 8.33
N CYS A 282 16.14 16.24 9.26
CA CYS A 282 14.91 17.00 9.45
C CYS A 282 15.15 18.39 10.04
N ASP A 283 16.00 18.48 11.06
CA ASP A 283 16.09 19.64 11.93
C ASP A 283 16.76 20.82 11.24
N THR A 284 17.75 20.53 10.38
CA THR A 284 18.55 21.58 9.74
C THR A 284 18.31 21.65 8.25
N ALA A 285 18.48 20.52 7.55
CA ALA A 285 18.38 20.49 6.09
C ALA A 285 16.92 20.63 5.63
N GLY A 286 15.99 19.89 6.23
CA GLY A 286 14.55 19.95 5.94
C GLY A 286 13.95 21.34 6.23
N VAL A 287 14.22 21.91 7.41
CA VAL A 287 13.76 23.26 7.77
C VAL A 287 14.34 24.32 6.83
N GLY A 288 15.66 24.29 6.58
CA GLY A 288 16.32 25.23 5.67
C GLY A 288 15.79 25.15 4.24
N ALA A 289 15.61 23.93 3.73
CA ALA A 289 15.03 23.68 2.41
C ALA A 289 13.63 24.28 2.27
N LYS A 290 12.76 24.12 3.28
CA LYS A 290 11.41 24.71 3.30
C LYS A 290 11.44 26.23 3.25
N VAL A 291 12.31 26.86 4.06
CA VAL A 291 12.46 28.33 4.10
C VAL A 291 12.87 28.87 2.73
N GLU A 292 13.83 28.22 2.07
CA GLU A 292 14.27 28.64 0.74
C GLU A 292 13.23 28.34 -0.33
N ALA A 293 12.56 27.18 -0.29
CA ALA A 293 11.50 26.82 -1.24
C ALA A 293 10.30 27.77 -1.18
N ALA A 294 10.00 28.35 -0.01
CA ALA A 294 8.95 29.37 0.14
C ALA A 294 9.26 30.65 -0.67
N LYS A 295 10.53 30.92 -0.99
CA LYS A 295 10.96 32.05 -1.84
C LYS A 295 10.89 31.69 -3.33
N CYS A 296 9.74 31.21 -3.79
CA CYS A 296 9.56 30.63 -5.13
C CYS A 296 9.97 31.59 -6.28
N THR A 297 9.83 32.90 -6.08
CA THR A 297 10.19 33.95 -7.06
C THR A 297 11.67 34.37 -7.02
N ALA A 298 12.45 33.91 -6.04
CA ALA A 298 13.85 34.28 -5.91
C ALA A 298 14.68 33.77 -7.10
N ALA A 299 15.63 34.59 -7.54
CA ALA A 299 16.56 34.25 -8.61
C ALA A 299 17.69 33.30 -8.14
N SER A 300 17.96 33.27 -6.84
CA SER A 300 18.98 32.43 -6.21
C SER A 300 18.58 32.05 -4.79
N TYR A 301 19.10 30.93 -4.31
CA TYR A 301 18.88 30.41 -2.96
C TYR A 301 20.19 30.33 -2.19
N THR A 302 20.10 30.47 -0.88
CA THR A 302 21.28 30.40 0.00
C THR A 302 21.18 29.15 0.87
N PRO A 303 22.16 28.23 0.84
CA PRO A 303 22.16 27.07 1.72
C PRO A 303 22.32 27.48 3.18
N THR A 304 21.76 26.68 4.09
CA THR A 304 22.11 26.74 5.52
C THR A 304 23.63 26.56 5.69
N PRO A 305 24.31 27.32 6.57
CA PRO A 305 25.76 27.18 6.77
C PRO A 305 26.18 25.73 7.04
N GLY A 306 27.15 25.24 6.29
CA GLY A 306 27.62 23.85 6.36
C GLY A 306 26.87 22.85 5.45
N TYR A 307 25.85 23.32 4.71
CA TYR A 307 25.07 22.49 3.78
C TYR A 307 25.27 22.93 2.33
N VAL A 308 24.93 22.04 1.40
CA VAL A 308 24.88 22.31 -0.04
C VAL A 308 23.42 22.28 -0.48
N LEU A 309 23.05 23.17 -1.39
CA LEU A 309 21.69 23.33 -1.88
C LEU A 309 21.64 23.11 -3.38
N SER A 310 20.76 22.19 -3.80
CA SER A 310 20.29 22.08 -5.17
C SER A 310 18.83 22.55 -5.24
N SER A 311 18.47 23.25 -6.31
CA SER A 311 17.11 23.74 -6.50
C SER A 311 16.64 23.45 -7.91
N TYR A 312 15.39 22.99 -8.04
CA TYR A 312 14.75 22.79 -9.32
C TYR A 312 13.36 23.41 -9.33
N LYS A 313 12.99 23.91 -10.50
CA LYS A 313 11.80 24.72 -10.76
C LYS A 313 11.00 24.04 -11.88
N ALA A 314 9.84 23.44 -11.60
CA ALA A 314 9.01 22.67 -12.56
C ALA A 314 7.53 23.09 -12.59
N LYS A 315 6.76 22.92 -13.66
CA LYS A 315 5.31 23.29 -13.62
C LYS A 315 4.45 22.43 -12.67
N LEU A 316 3.33 23.00 -12.18
CA LEU A 316 2.42 22.39 -11.18
C LEU A 316 1.53 21.25 -11.73
N ASP A 317 1.56 21.02 -13.04
CA ASP A 317 0.82 19.94 -13.70
C ASP A 317 1.45 18.54 -13.50
N ILE A 318 2.59 18.47 -12.81
CA ILE A 318 3.30 17.23 -12.50
C ILE A 318 3.14 16.91 -11.00
N PRO A 319 2.86 15.65 -10.61
CA PRO A 319 2.82 15.24 -9.20
C PRO A 319 4.12 15.57 -8.46
N ARG A 320 4.02 16.03 -7.20
CA ARG A 320 5.15 16.52 -6.40
C ARG A 320 6.32 15.52 -6.30
N VAL A 321 6.02 14.24 -6.10
CA VAL A 321 7.02 13.16 -6.05
C VAL A 321 7.72 12.97 -7.40
N GLU A 322 7.01 13.17 -8.51
CA GLU A 322 7.60 13.08 -9.85
C GLU A 322 8.50 14.28 -10.16
N VAL A 323 8.19 15.46 -9.60
CA VAL A 323 9.12 16.59 -9.64
C VAL A 323 10.41 16.26 -8.91
N LEU A 324 10.35 15.63 -7.72
CA LEU A 324 11.54 15.20 -6.98
C LEU A 324 12.40 14.21 -7.77
N ARG A 325 11.80 13.24 -8.47
CA ARG A 325 12.55 12.33 -9.35
C ARG A 325 13.22 13.07 -10.50
N LYS A 326 12.57 14.11 -11.04
CA LYS A 326 13.14 14.96 -12.09
C LYS A 326 14.32 15.80 -11.59
N VAL A 327 14.25 16.38 -10.40
CA VAL A 327 15.36 17.18 -9.81
C VAL A 327 16.70 16.44 -9.93
N TRP A 328 16.72 15.19 -9.51
CA TRP A 328 17.93 14.37 -9.53
C TRP A 328 18.39 13.95 -10.94
N ARG A 329 17.49 13.91 -11.92
CA ARG A 329 17.85 13.69 -13.32
C ARG A 329 18.38 14.97 -14.00
N PHE A 330 17.90 16.14 -13.58
CA PHE A 330 18.21 17.44 -14.18
C PHE A 330 19.45 18.13 -13.61
N ASP A 331 19.89 17.83 -12.38
CA ASP A 331 21.18 18.33 -11.85
C ASP A 331 22.42 17.87 -12.68
N ILE A 332 22.19 17.14 -13.78
CA ILE A 332 23.17 16.66 -14.76
C ILE A 332 23.06 17.38 -16.13
N GLN A 333 22.01 18.16 -16.44
CA GLN A 333 21.86 18.93 -17.70
C GLN A 333 20.89 20.12 -17.57
N PRO A 334 21.15 21.29 -18.20
CA PRO A 334 20.37 22.51 -17.92
C PRO A 334 19.07 22.60 -18.72
N LEU A 335 17.99 23.15 -18.12
CA LEU A 335 17.15 24.28 -18.61
C LEU A 335 15.76 24.44 -17.89
N LEU A 336 15.35 25.71 -17.72
CA LEU A 336 14.02 26.40 -17.73
C LEU A 336 12.73 25.87 -16.99
N ASP A 337 12.23 26.74 -16.07
CA ASP A 337 10.88 27.14 -15.56
C ASP A 337 9.75 26.18 -15.03
N ILE A 338 8.90 26.44 -13.99
CA ILE A 338 8.97 26.92 -12.57
C ILE A 338 7.86 26.27 -11.69
N VAL A 339 8.28 25.66 -10.55
CA VAL A 339 7.72 25.40 -9.19
C VAL A 339 8.89 24.86 -8.38
N CYS A 340 9.26 25.53 -7.30
CA CYS A 340 10.45 25.23 -6.50
C CYS A 340 10.34 23.98 -5.63
N TYR A 341 11.20 23.01 -5.88
CA TYR A 341 11.68 22.10 -4.84
C TYR A 341 13.15 22.44 -4.57
N THR A 342 13.42 22.87 -3.35
CA THR A 342 14.79 22.96 -2.83
C THR A 342 15.06 21.65 -2.13
N LEU A 343 16.07 20.91 -2.59
CA LEU A 343 16.50 19.70 -1.93
C LEU A 343 17.85 19.96 -1.28
N VAL A 344 17.87 19.92 0.05
CA VAL A 344 19.07 20.07 0.88
C VAL A 344 19.21 18.78 1.65
N LEU A 345 20.27 18.02 1.42
CA LEU A 345 20.59 16.82 2.20
C LEU A 345 22.11 16.73 2.32
N ILE A 346 22.71 17.08 3.47
CA ILE A 346 23.94 16.42 3.94
C ILE A 346 24.03 16.47 5.48
N ARG A 347 23.81 15.34 6.15
CA ARG A 347 24.64 14.94 7.31
C ARG A 347 25.30 13.63 6.93
N THR A 348 26.63 13.58 6.98
CA THR A 348 27.38 12.33 6.78
C THR A 348 27.38 11.54 8.08
N SER A 349 27.09 10.24 8.04
CA SER A 349 27.35 9.39 9.19
C SER A 349 28.82 9.49 9.58
N SER A 350 29.08 9.90 10.82
CA SER A 350 30.41 9.87 11.42
C SER A 350 30.68 8.45 11.89
N ASN A 351 31.87 7.92 11.55
CA ASN A 351 32.42 6.72 12.20
C ASN A 351 32.51 6.87 13.70
#